data_AF-D5U3K7-F1
#
_entry.id   AF-D5U3K7-F1
#
_cell.length_a   1.000
_cell.length_b   1.000
_cell.length_c   1.000
_cell.angle_alpha   90.00
_cell.angle_beta   90.00
_cell.angle_gamma   90.00
#
_symmetry.space_group_name_H-M   'P 1'
#
loop_
_entity.id
_entity.type
_entity.pdbx_description
1 polymer ?
#
loop_
_entity_poly.entity_id
_entity_poly.type
_entity_poly.pdbx_seq_one_letter_code
_entity_poly.pdbx_strand_id
1 'polypeptide(L)'
;MLVGNDAYEKFIEYIENKINFDFLSRIPGSDDTLESQRESIINLIKSSKSNEAFLDYISYTYTILENDIIRQIISISWLKGNGIEDRIINDDKFELDNNELINYISVLLVLRDIMHTSYIASLPIYYEYKYEPKEFIDKAREMIEHSISNISTLEHINPIFIAIAAKSVLPYSITNDELSSSSKLIAILFNLSRIMASYPYSDKIIENTQPIFSSALYNLVNNASFLGLDYKMVRVIYDKAKTGEIKWKN
;
A
#
# COMPACT_ATOMS: atom_id res chain seq x y z
N MET A 1 -5.57 -19.00 5.47
CA MET A 1 -5.40 -17.57 5.79
C MET A 1 -5.17 -17.47 7.28
N LEU A 2 -4.11 -16.79 7.73
CA LEU A 2 -3.92 -16.52 9.15
C LEU A 2 -4.92 -15.43 9.55
N VAL A 3 -5.52 -15.54 10.74
CA VAL A 3 -6.53 -14.59 11.22
C VAL A 3 -6.13 -14.10 12.61
N GLY A 4 -6.43 -12.83 12.91
CA GLY A 4 -6.19 -12.26 14.24
C GLY A 4 -4.71 -12.22 14.63
N ASN A 5 -4.41 -12.58 15.89
CA ASN A 5 -3.08 -12.41 16.47
C ASN A 5 -1.98 -13.24 15.78
N ASP A 6 -2.30 -14.42 15.25
CA ASP A 6 -1.33 -15.26 14.53
C ASP A 6 -0.86 -14.61 13.22
N ALA A 7 -1.75 -13.88 12.54
CA ALA A 7 -1.39 -13.11 11.34
C ALA A 7 -0.51 -11.91 11.71
N TYR A 8 -0.85 -11.23 12.81
CA TYR A 8 -0.08 -10.09 13.32
C TYR A 8 1.35 -10.48 13.70
N GLU A 9 1.54 -11.59 14.41
CA GLU A 9 2.87 -12.02 14.84
C GLU A 9 3.78 -12.33 13.65
N LYS A 10 3.30 -13.10 12.67
CA LYS A 10 4.07 -13.38 11.45
C LYS A 10 4.31 -12.13 10.61
N PHE A 11 3.33 -11.22 10.57
CA PHE A 11 3.46 -9.95 9.88
C PHE A 11 4.56 -9.09 10.51
N ILE A 12 4.58 -8.92 11.83
CA ILE A 12 5.64 -8.17 12.53
C ILE A 12 7.00 -8.83 12.29
N GLU A 13 7.09 -10.15 12.44
CA GLU A 13 8.33 -10.89 12.20
C GLU A 13 8.85 -10.65 10.76
N TYR A 14 7.94 -10.64 9.78
CA TYR A 14 8.30 -10.32 8.40
C TYR A 14 8.82 -8.89 8.26
N ILE A 15 8.13 -7.89 8.81
CA ILE A 15 8.56 -6.49 8.72
C ILE A 15 9.93 -6.30 9.39
N GLU A 16 10.17 -6.90 10.55
CA GLU A 16 11.42 -6.71 11.29
C GLU A 16 12.62 -7.42 10.65
N ASN A 17 12.40 -8.58 10.01
CA ASN A 17 13.47 -9.45 9.54
C ASN A 17 13.63 -9.53 8.02
N LYS A 18 12.62 -9.13 7.23
CA LYS A 18 12.64 -9.24 5.76
C LYS A 18 12.66 -7.89 5.05
N ILE A 19 12.11 -6.85 5.65
CA ILE A 19 12.16 -5.51 5.06
C ILE A 19 13.50 -4.87 5.39
N ASN A 20 14.23 -4.47 4.34
CA ASN A 20 15.40 -3.61 4.50
C ASN A 20 14.98 -2.14 4.43
N PHE A 21 15.27 -1.37 5.48
CA PHE A 21 14.92 0.04 5.60
C PHE A 21 15.98 1.00 5.03
N ASP A 22 17.06 0.50 4.42
CA ASP A 22 18.14 1.30 3.81
C ASP A 22 17.63 2.37 2.82
N PHE A 23 16.49 2.10 2.15
CA PHE A 23 15.84 3.06 1.26
C PHE A 23 15.51 4.40 1.95
N LEU A 24 15.32 4.44 3.27
CA LEU A 24 15.03 5.67 4.01
C LEU A 24 16.13 6.72 3.85
N SER A 25 17.39 6.28 3.70
CA SER A 25 18.53 7.18 3.47
C SER A 25 18.47 7.92 2.13
N ARG A 26 17.69 7.42 1.17
CA ARG A 26 17.49 8.01 -0.16
C ARG A 26 16.35 9.04 -0.18
N ILE A 27 15.49 9.04 0.83
CA ILE A 27 14.30 9.90 0.85
C ILE A 27 14.66 11.22 1.56
N PRO A 28 14.65 12.37 0.84
CA PRO A 28 14.95 13.65 1.45
C PRO A 28 13.85 14.09 2.43
N GLY A 29 14.13 15.09 3.27
CA GLY A 29 13.10 15.77 4.06
C GLY A 29 12.89 15.24 5.48
N SER A 30 13.81 14.45 6.02
CA SER A 30 13.92 14.16 7.45
C SER A 30 15.34 14.44 7.91
N ASP A 31 15.47 15.06 9.09
CA ASP A 31 16.75 15.28 9.78
C ASP A 31 17.07 14.10 10.73
N ASP A 32 16.17 13.11 10.83
CA ASP A 32 16.32 11.95 11.70
C ASP A 32 17.21 10.87 11.07
N THR A 33 17.89 10.11 11.93
CA THR A 33 18.67 8.96 11.48
C THR A 33 17.79 7.86 10.92
N LEU A 34 18.36 7.01 10.05
CA LEU A 34 17.67 5.87 9.49
C LEU A 34 17.11 4.95 10.59
N GLU A 35 17.87 4.73 11.66
CA GLU A 35 17.48 3.92 12.80
C GLU A 35 16.27 4.51 13.52
N SER A 36 16.26 5.83 13.75
CA SER A 36 15.14 6.50 14.42
C SER A 36 13.85 6.44 13.59
N GLN A 37 13.96 6.63 12.27
CA GLN A 37 12.84 6.50 11.34
C GLN A 37 12.31 5.06 11.32
N ARG A 38 13.21 4.06 11.23
CA ARG A 38 12.85 2.63 11.27
C ARG A 38 12.14 2.27 12.56
N GLU A 39 12.70 2.62 13.71
CA GLU A 39 12.11 2.33 15.02
C GLU A 39 10.72 2.96 15.15
N SER A 40 10.57 4.19 14.67
CA SER A 40 9.29 4.90 14.69
C SER A 40 8.23 4.23 13.83
N ILE A 41 8.58 3.78 12.62
CA ILE A 41 7.67 2.99 11.77
C ILE A 41 7.27 1.68 12.46
N ILE A 42 8.22 0.93 13.01
CA ILE A 42 7.95 -0.33 13.70
C ILE A 42 7.07 -0.11 14.93
N ASN A 43 7.35 0.92 15.72
CA ASN A 43 6.56 1.27 16.91
C ASN A 43 5.14 1.69 16.54
N LEU A 44 4.97 2.43 15.44
CA LEU A 44 3.64 2.78 14.93
C LEU A 44 2.82 1.53 14.59
N ILE A 45 3.42 0.59 13.85
CA ILE A 45 2.78 -0.70 13.52
C ILE A 45 2.41 -1.45 14.80
N LYS A 46 3.34 -1.55 15.77
CA LYS A 46 3.11 -2.27 17.02
C LYS A 46 2.02 -1.63 17.89
N SER A 47 1.96 -0.30 17.92
CA SER A 47 0.93 0.44 18.64
C SER A 47 -0.47 0.24 18.06
N SER A 48 -0.56 -0.14 16.78
CA SER A 48 -1.82 -0.40 16.08
C SER A 48 -2.40 -1.79 16.38
N LYS A 49 -1.71 -2.66 17.14
CA LYS A 49 -2.14 -4.04 17.44
C LYS A 49 -3.53 -4.14 18.08
N SER A 50 -3.95 -3.15 18.87
CA SER A 50 -5.26 -3.15 19.51
C SER A 50 -6.42 -2.77 18.59
N ASN A 51 -6.13 -2.34 17.35
CA ASN A 51 -7.16 -2.00 16.36
C ASN A 51 -7.56 -3.27 15.57
N GLU A 52 -8.76 -3.79 15.83
CA GLU A 52 -9.27 -5.01 15.17
C GLU A 52 -9.34 -4.86 13.64
N ALA A 53 -9.75 -3.70 13.13
CA ALA A 53 -9.79 -3.45 11.69
C ALA A 53 -8.38 -3.47 11.07
N PHE A 54 -7.37 -3.02 11.81
CA PHE A 54 -5.97 -3.12 11.39
C PHE A 54 -5.50 -4.57 11.34
N LEU A 55 -5.84 -5.39 12.34
CA LEU A 55 -5.49 -6.82 12.36
C LEU A 55 -6.05 -7.58 11.16
N ASP A 56 -7.27 -7.28 10.75
CA ASP A 56 -7.85 -7.85 9.53
C ASP A 56 -7.05 -7.41 8.30
N TYR A 57 -6.70 -6.13 8.20
CA TYR A 57 -6.07 -5.57 7.00
C TYR A 57 -4.65 -6.09 6.79
N ILE A 58 -3.86 -6.17 7.86
CA ILE A 58 -2.50 -6.70 7.78
C ILE A 58 -2.48 -8.18 7.43
N SER A 59 -3.52 -8.95 7.74
CA SER A 59 -3.58 -10.36 7.32
C SER A 59 -3.53 -10.46 5.79
N TYR A 60 -4.22 -9.56 5.09
CA TYR A 60 -4.23 -9.50 3.62
C TYR A 60 -2.95 -8.88 3.06
N THR A 61 -2.46 -7.81 3.66
CA THR A 61 -1.19 -7.20 3.24
C THR A 61 -0.02 -8.16 3.43
N TYR A 62 0.01 -8.92 4.53
CA TYR A 62 0.98 -9.99 4.75
C TYR A 62 0.95 -11.01 3.61
N THR A 63 -0.23 -11.44 3.15
CA THR A 63 -0.30 -12.40 2.03
C THR A 63 0.29 -11.83 0.73
N ILE A 64 0.10 -10.54 0.44
CA ILE A 64 0.72 -9.87 -0.72
C ILE A 64 2.26 -9.90 -0.60
N LEU A 65 2.79 -9.62 0.60
CA LEU A 65 4.23 -9.58 0.89
C LEU A 65 4.86 -10.98 0.79
N GLU A 66 4.27 -11.97 1.44
CA GLU A 66 4.73 -13.37 1.46
C GLU A 66 4.79 -13.99 0.05
N ASN A 67 3.89 -13.55 -0.84
CA ASN A 67 3.79 -14.03 -2.21
C ASN A 67 4.70 -13.30 -3.20
N ASP A 68 5.56 -12.38 -2.75
CA ASP A 68 6.43 -11.56 -3.60
C ASP A 68 5.66 -10.80 -4.70
N ILE A 69 4.38 -10.48 -4.50
CA ILE A 69 3.55 -9.82 -5.52
C ILE A 69 4.12 -8.44 -5.87
N ILE A 70 4.59 -7.69 -4.87
CA ILE A 70 5.22 -6.37 -5.06
C ILE A 70 6.48 -6.48 -5.92
N ARG A 71 7.35 -7.47 -5.64
CA ARG A 71 8.56 -7.74 -6.43
C ARG A 71 8.23 -8.07 -7.87
N GLN A 72 7.23 -8.92 -8.09
CA GLN A 72 6.79 -9.29 -9.43
C GLN A 72 6.26 -8.09 -10.19
N ILE A 73 5.45 -7.22 -9.55
CA ILE A 73 4.91 -6.01 -10.17
C ILE A 73 6.02 -5.00 -10.50
N ILE A 74 6.97 -4.75 -9.58
CA ILE A 74 8.09 -3.83 -9.81
C ILE A 74 9.00 -4.32 -10.96
N SER A 75 9.10 -5.63 -11.16
CA SER A 75 9.88 -6.22 -12.24
C SER A 75 9.22 -6.10 -13.62
N ILE A 76 7.96 -5.65 -13.70
CA ILE A 76 7.25 -5.48 -14.96
C ILE A 76 7.84 -4.30 -15.72
N SER A 77 8.26 -4.58 -16.95
CA SER A 77 8.53 -3.56 -17.95
C SER A 77 7.93 -3.91 -19.31
N TRP A 78 7.77 -2.89 -20.14
CA TRP A 78 7.29 -3.02 -21.52
C TRP A 78 7.83 -1.92 -22.40
N LEU A 79 7.85 -2.14 -23.71
CA LEU A 79 8.21 -1.11 -24.69
C LEU A 79 6.98 -0.29 -25.07
N LYS A 80 7.08 1.04 -24.98
CA LYS A 80 6.13 1.97 -25.59
C LYS A 80 6.24 1.91 -27.12
N GLY A 81 5.22 2.44 -27.81
CA GLY A 81 5.22 2.51 -29.29
C GLY A 81 6.38 3.32 -29.90
N ASN A 82 7.07 4.12 -29.10
CA ASN A 82 8.29 4.85 -29.48
C ASN A 82 9.60 4.11 -29.14
N GLY A 83 9.54 2.85 -28.68
CA GLY A 83 10.69 2.03 -28.34
C GLY A 83 11.31 2.29 -26.96
N ILE A 84 10.74 3.20 -26.16
CA ILE A 84 11.22 3.48 -24.80
C ILE A 84 10.63 2.45 -23.82
N GLU A 85 11.49 1.86 -22.99
CA GLU A 85 11.05 0.99 -21.89
C GLU A 85 10.29 1.80 -20.83
N ASP A 86 9.14 1.30 -20.41
CA ASP A 86 8.31 1.84 -19.34
C ASP A 86 8.10 0.79 -18.25
N ARG A 87 7.76 1.27 -17.05
CA ARG A 87 7.62 0.45 -15.84
C ARG A 87 6.42 0.91 -15.04
N ILE A 88 6.01 0.08 -14.07
CA ILE A 88 4.90 0.42 -13.16
C ILE A 88 5.23 1.67 -12.33
N ILE A 89 6.45 1.75 -11.80
CA ILE A 89 6.99 2.96 -11.18
C ILE A 89 7.94 3.60 -12.19
N ASN A 90 7.53 4.71 -12.79
CA ASN A 90 8.30 5.41 -13.83
C ASN A 90 8.61 6.88 -13.48
N ASP A 91 8.17 7.33 -12.31
CA ASP A 91 8.35 8.67 -11.76
C ASP A 91 9.10 8.63 -10.43
N ASP A 92 9.88 7.58 -10.17
CA ASP A 92 10.74 7.52 -8.99
C ASP A 92 11.77 8.65 -9.03
N LYS A 93 11.68 9.54 -8.02
CA LYS A 93 12.56 10.71 -7.86
C LYS A 93 13.71 10.46 -6.90
N PHE A 94 13.72 9.31 -6.22
CA PHE A 94 14.72 8.98 -5.21
C PHE A 94 15.82 8.07 -5.74
N GLU A 95 15.69 7.63 -7.00
CA GLU A 95 16.65 6.76 -7.69
C GLU A 95 16.87 5.44 -6.93
N LEU A 96 15.77 4.87 -6.41
CA LEU A 96 15.81 3.60 -5.69
C LEU A 96 16.12 2.47 -6.67
N ASP A 97 17.00 1.56 -6.27
CA ASP A 97 17.13 0.29 -6.98
C ASP A 97 15.87 -0.58 -6.79
N ASN A 98 15.74 -1.66 -7.56
CA ASN A 98 14.55 -2.51 -7.49
C ASN A 98 14.32 -3.10 -6.08
N ASN A 99 15.37 -3.43 -5.33
CA ASN A 99 15.23 -3.97 -3.97
C ASN A 99 14.81 -2.87 -3.00
N GLU A 100 15.42 -1.70 -3.06
CA GLU A 100 15.01 -0.52 -2.29
C GLU A 100 13.55 -0.17 -2.58
N LEU A 101 13.14 -0.17 -3.85
CA LEU A 101 11.78 0.14 -4.29
C LEU A 101 10.76 -0.89 -3.77
N ILE A 102 11.11 -2.18 -3.72
CA ILE A 102 10.24 -3.22 -3.14
C ILE A 102 9.99 -2.96 -1.66
N ASN A 103 11.05 -2.68 -0.90
CA ASN A 103 10.95 -2.38 0.53
C ASN A 103 10.16 -1.09 0.78
N TYR A 104 10.42 -0.06 -0.02
CA TYR A 104 9.73 1.23 0.00
C TYR A 104 8.22 1.08 -0.23
N ILE A 105 7.79 0.38 -1.29
CA ILE A 105 6.37 0.15 -1.58
C ILE A 105 5.72 -0.72 -0.50
N SER A 106 6.45 -1.70 0.05
CA SER A 106 5.97 -2.56 1.14
C SER A 106 5.64 -1.74 2.39
N VAL A 107 6.55 -0.86 2.81
CA VAL A 107 6.35 0.00 3.99
C VAL A 107 5.23 1.01 3.74
N LEU A 108 5.16 1.62 2.55
CA LEU A 108 4.04 2.50 2.20
C LEU A 108 2.68 1.83 2.26
N LEU A 109 2.57 0.57 1.81
CA LEU A 109 1.32 -0.19 1.88
C LEU A 109 0.89 -0.43 3.33
N VAL A 110 1.84 -0.74 4.23
CA VAL A 110 1.57 -0.92 5.67
C VAL A 110 1.12 0.39 6.32
N LEU A 111 1.84 1.49 6.07
CA LEU A 111 1.46 2.80 6.58
C LEU A 111 0.07 3.21 6.08
N ARG A 112 -0.23 2.90 4.81
CA ARG A 112 -1.56 3.10 4.25
C ARG A 112 -2.64 2.31 5.00
N ASP A 113 -2.40 1.06 5.37
CA ASP A 113 -3.37 0.26 6.14
C ASP A 113 -3.64 0.87 7.53
N ILE A 114 -2.60 1.32 8.21
CA ILE A 114 -2.72 2.04 9.49
C ILE A 114 -3.54 3.32 9.30
N MET A 115 -3.19 4.11 8.28
CA MET A 115 -3.92 5.35 7.98
C MET A 115 -5.37 5.07 7.64
N HIS A 116 -5.67 4.13 6.75
CA HIS A 116 -7.03 3.82 6.34
C HIS A 116 -7.90 3.35 7.50
N THR A 117 -7.37 2.50 8.39
CA THR A 117 -8.12 1.99 9.55
C THR A 117 -8.31 3.05 10.63
N SER A 118 -7.45 4.06 10.66
CA SER A 118 -7.57 5.19 11.58
C SER A 118 -8.36 6.38 10.97
N TYR A 119 -8.45 6.46 9.64
CA TYR A 119 -9.07 7.52 8.83
C TYR A 119 -10.52 7.23 8.43
N ILE A 120 -10.85 6.01 7.96
CA ILE A 120 -12.22 5.69 7.45
C ILE A 120 -13.19 5.31 8.57
N ALA A 121 -12.71 4.73 9.69
CA ALA A 121 -13.57 4.42 10.82
C ALA A 121 -14.06 5.67 11.58
N SER A 122 -13.37 6.81 11.43
CA SER A 122 -13.65 8.07 12.13
C SER A 122 -14.39 9.10 11.27
N LEU A 123 -14.45 8.93 9.95
CA LEU A 123 -15.25 9.77 9.07
C LEU A 123 -16.71 9.31 9.07
N PRO A 124 -17.68 10.15 9.46
CA PRO A 124 -19.05 9.92 9.07
C PRO A 124 -19.07 9.87 7.55
N ILE A 125 -19.40 8.71 6.98
CA ILE A 125 -19.62 8.55 5.54
C ILE A 125 -20.89 9.35 5.20
N TYR A 126 -20.85 10.69 5.14
CA TYR A 126 -21.96 11.52 4.66
C TYR A 126 -21.49 12.94 4.23
N TYR A 127 -21.61 13.17 2.92
CA TYR A 127 -21.81 14.44 2.18
C TYR A 127 -20.69 15.48 1.94
N GLU A 128 -20.65 15.85 0.66
CA GLU A 128 -20.36 17.16 0.05
C GLU A 128 -18.90 17.62 -0.20
N TYR A 129 -18.54 17.46 -1.48
CA TYR A 129 -17.84 18.40 -2.36
C TYR A 129 -17.35 19.73 -1.75
N LYS A 130 -16.05 19.97 -2.02
CA LYS A 130 -15.26 21.22 -1.90
C LYS A 130 -14.55 21.41 -0.56
N TYR A 131 -13.27 21.04 -0.53
CA TYR A 131 -12.32 21.60 0.43
C TYR A 131 -11.20 22.32 -0.33
N GLU A 132 -10.75 23.46 0.19
CA GLU A 132 -9.58 24.17 -0.33
C GLU A 132 -8.27 23.53 0.16
N PRO A 133 -7.14 23.65 -0.59
CA PRO A 133 -5.88 22.97 -0.28
C PRO A 133 -5.30 23.21 1.12
N LYS A 134 -5.58 24.36 1.73
CA LYS A 134 -5.12 24.69 3.09
C LYS A 134 -5.93 23.95 4.15
N GLU A 135 -7.26 23.92 4.02
CA GLU A 135 -8.13 23.10 4.87
C GLU A 135 -7.80 21.60 4.74
N PHE A 136 -7.35 21.18 3.56
CA PHE A 136 -6.89 19.81 3.33
C PHE A 136 -5.63 19.47 4.12
N ILE A 137 -4.61 20.34 4.13
CA ILE A 137 -3.36 20.12 4.89
C ILE A 137 -3.65 20.17 6.40
N ASP A 138 -4.47 21.12 6.83
CA ASP A 138 -4.81 21.29 8.25
C ASP A 138 -5.65 20.11 8.76
N LYS A 139 -6.63 19.61 7.98
CA LYS A 139 -7.35 18.37 8.31
C LYS A 139 -6.47 17.14 8.24
N ALA A 140 -5.59 16.99 7.24
CA ALA A 140 -4.69 15.84 7.20
C ALA A 140 -3.80 15.78 8.46
N ARG A 141 -3.34 16.93 8.97
CA ARG A 141 -2.62 17.04 10.24
C ARG A 141 -3.50 16.71 11.44
N GLU A 142 -4.65 17.36 11.59
CA GLU A 142 -5.61 17.09 12.68
C GLU A 142 -6.07 15.62 12.69
N MET A 143 -6.18 14.99 11.52
CA MET A 143 -6.59 13.59 11.35
C MET A 143 -5.47 12.63 11.70
N ILE A 144 -4.24 12.89 11.27
CA ILE A 144 -3.06 12.16 11.72
C ILE A 144 -2.94 12.25 13.25
N GLU A 145 -3.26 13.41 13.82
CA GLU A 145 -3.26 13.67 15.26
C GLU A 145 -4.37 12.93 16.03
N HIS A 146 -5.56 12.77 15.46
CA HIS A 146 -6.66 12.03 16.07
C HIS A 146 -6.66 10.52 15.80
N SER A 147 -6.07 10.08 14.70
CA SER A 147 -5.97 8.69 14.26
C SER A 147 -4.93 7.87 15.01
N ILE A 148 -3.88 8.53 15.51
CA ILE A 148 -2.74 7.88 16.15
C ILE A 148 -2.64 8.48 17.55
N SER A 149 -2.99 7.70 18.57
CA SER A 149 -2.92 8.13 19.98
C SER A 149 -1.52 8.58 20.43
N ASN A 150 -0.49 8.36 19.59
CA ASN A 150 0.90 8.72 19.82
C ASN A 150 1.47 9.52 18.64
N ILE A 151 1.05 10.78 18.44
CA ILE A 151 1.66 11.70 17.46
C ILE A 151 3.20 11.74 17.52
N SER A 152 3.77 11.53 18.71
CA SER A 152 5.22 11.41 18.91
C SER A 152 5.89 10.29 18.11
N THR A 153 5.18 9.21 17.74
CA THR A 153 5.76 8.15 16.90
C THR A 153 5.79 8.51 15.41
N LEU A 154 5.10 9.57 15.00
CA LEU A 154 5.17 10.12 13.65
C LEU A 154 6.22 11.22 13.50
N GLU A 155 6.63 11.80 14.63
CA GLU A 155 7.60 12.90 14.69
C GLU A 155 8.89 12.56 13.92
N HIS A 156 9.30 11.30 13.97
CA HIS A 156 10.49 10.80 13.29
C HIS A 156 10.18 10.00 12.02
N ILE A 157 8.93 9.93 11.54
CA ILE A 157 8.65 9.28 10.25
C ILE A 157 8.71 10.34 9.17
N ASN A 158 9.53 10.09 8.13
CA ASN A 158 9.73 11.06 7.07
C ASN A 158 8.37 11.49 6.45
N PRO A 159 8.08 12.81 6.40
CA PRO A 159 6.79 13.35 6.01
C PRO A 159 6.43 13.03 4.54
N ILE A 160 7.41 12.74 3.68
CA ILE A 160 7.17 12.30 2.30
C ILE A 160 6.45 10.93 2.31
N PHE A 161 6.80 10.00 3.19
CA PHE A 161 6.09 8.72 3.33
C PHE A 161 4.64 8.93 3.73
N ILE A 162 4.45 9.75 4.76
CA ILE A 162 3.13 10.07 5.29
C ILE A 162 2.26 10.65 4.18
N ALA A 163 2.80 11.60 3.41
CA ALA A 163 2.07 12.24 2.32
C ALA A 163 1.70 11.25 1.20
N ILE A 164 2.62 10.37 0.79
CA ILE A 164 2.38 9.40 -0.29
C ILE A 164 1.35 8.34 0.14
N ALA A 165 1.45 7.85 1.38
CA ALA A 165 0.49 6.92 1.95
C ALA A 165 -0.90 7.57 2.09
N ALA A 166 -0.98 8.78 2.66
CA ALA A 166 -2.25 9.50 2.85
C ALA A 166 -2.97 9.79 1.52
N LYS A 167 -2.22 10.24 0.49
CA LYS A 167 -2.76 10.46 -0.85
C LYS A 167 -3.40 9.23 -1.48
N SER A 168 -3.01 8.03 -1.07
CA SER A 168 -3.57 6.78 -1.58
C SER A 168 -4.83 6.29 -0.84
N VAL A 169 -5.16 6.89 0.31
CA VAL A 169 -6.36 6.57 1.11
C VAL A 169 -7.56 7.42 0.69
N LEU A 170 -7.31 8.65 0.23
CA LEU A 170 -8.34 9.63 -0.03
C LEU A 170 -9.23 9.22 -1.22
N PRO A 171 -10.54 9.00 -1.01
CA PRO A 171 -11.48 9.05 -2.11
C PRO A 171 -11.56 10.51 -2.55
N TYR A 172 -11.58 10.77 -3.85
CA TYR A 172 -11.72 12.08 -4.52
C TYR A 172 -10.43 12.82 -4.94
N SER A 173 -10.31 12.91 -6.27
CA SER A 173 -10.03 14.14 -7.02
C SER A 173 -8.72 14.85 -6.75
N ILE A 174 -7.64 14.12 -6.89
CA ILE A 174 -6.56 14.59 -7.75
C ILE A 174 -6.83 13.88 -9.08
N THR A 175 -6.94 14.59 -10.22
CA THR A 175 -6.93 13.91 -11.52
C THR A 175 -5.78 12.91 -11.47
N ASN A 176 -6.01 11.65 -11.82
CA ASN A 176 -5.04 10.55 -11.63
C ASN A 176 -3.59 10.93 -11.99
N ASP A 177 -3.45 11.87 -12.92
CA ASP A 177 -2.20 12.49 -13.35
C ASP A 177 -1.34 13.20 -12.26
N GLU A 178 -1.88 13.63 -11.10
CA GLU A 178 -1.04 14.25 -10.03
C GLU A 178 -0.68 13.30 -8.88
N LEU A 179 -1.18 12.05 -8.89
CA LEU A 179 -0.71 11.01 -7.97
C LEU A 179 0.60 10.41 -8.49
N SER A 180 1.55 10.18 -7.59
CA SER A 180 2.76 9.43 -7.94
C SER A 180 2.42 7.97 -8.27
N SER A 181 3.27 7.32 -9.06
CA SER A 181 3.06 5.90 -9.38
C SER A 181 3.05 5.04 -8.11
N SER A 182 3.81 5.41 -7.07
CA SER A 182 3.81 4.74 -5.78
C SER A 182 2.45 4.83 -5.07
N SER A 183 1.86 6.04 -4.97
CA SER A 183 0.53 6.22 -4.37
C SER A 183 -0.55 5.44 -5.12
N LYS A 184 -0.48 5.43 -6.47
CA LYS A 184 -1.39 4.65 -7.31
C LYS A 184 -1.24 3.16 -7.05
N LEU A 185 0.00 2.66 -7.03
CA LEU A 185 0.28 1.25 -6.85
C LEU A 185 -0.18 0.77 -5.47
N ILE A 186 0.09 1.49 -4.39
CA ILE A 186 -0.37 1.07 -3.05
C ILE A 186 -1.89 1.12 -2.92
N ALA A 187 -2.59 2.03 -3.61
CA ALA A 187 -4.05 2.01 -3.66
C ALA A 187 -4.61 0.78 -4.41
N ILE A 188 -3.93 0.35 -5.48
CA ILE A 188 -4.27 -0.85 -6.25
C ILE A 188 -3.99 -2.11 -5.42
N LEU A 189 -2.78 -2.25 -4.87
CA LEU A 189 -2.37 -3.37 -4.02
C LEU A 189 -3.26 -3.48 -2.79
N PHE A 190 -3.62 -2.34 -2.22
CA PHE A 190 -4.66 -2.27 -1.23
C PHE A 190 -5.90 -2.94 -1.83
N ASN A 191 -6.66 -2.32 -2.73
CA ASN A 191 -7.96 -2.85 -3.18
C ASN A 191 -7.92 -4.33 -3.63
N LEU A 192 -6.83 -4.76 -4.27
CA LEU A 192 -6.59 -6.14 -4.64
C LEU A 192 -6.63 -7.09 -3.43
N SER A 193 -5.89 -6.80 -2.35
CA SER A 193 -5.83 -7.68 -1.18
C SER A 193 -7.19 -7.81 -0.48
N ARG A 194 -8.04 -6.77 -0.51
CA ARG A 194 -9.42 -6.84 0.01
C ARG A 194 -10.38 -7.61 -0.89
N ILE A 195 -10.26 -7.46 -2.22
CA ILE A 195 -11.08 -8.27 -3.12
C ILE A 195 -10.73 -9.75 -2.91
N MET A 196 -9.44 -10.08 -2.79
CA MET A 196 -9.00 -11.43 -2.45
C MET A 196 -9.58 -11.92 -1.12
N ALA A 197 -9.56 -11.07 -0.09
CA ALA A 197 -10.16 -11.36 1.22
C ALA A 197 -11.65 -11.74 1.16
N SER A 198 -12.40 -11.14 0.24
CA SER A 198 -13.84 -11.36 0.10
C SER A 198 -14.20 -12.74 -0.47
N TYR A 199 -13.23 -13.47 -1.04
CA TYR A 199 -13.48 -14.83 -1.49
C TYR A 199 -13.54 -15.77 -0.28
N PRO A 200 -14.56 -16.62 -0.16
CA PRO A 200 -14.68 -17.54 0.96
C PRO A 200 -13.54 -18.56 0.92
N TYR A 201 -12.62 -18.48 1.89
CA TYR A 201 -11.54 -19.44 2.03
C TYR A 201 -12.04 -20.70 2.77
N SER A 202 -11.81 -21.87 2.17
CA SER A 202 -11.82 -23.17 2.86
C SER A 202 -10.40 -23.74 2.82
N ASP A 203 -10.05 -24.69 3.68
CA ASP A 203 -8.69 -25.26 3.69
C ASP A 203 -8.28 -25.88 2.33
N LYS A 204 -9.24 -26.29 1.50
CA LYS A 204 -9.04 -26.75 0.10
C LYS A 204 -8.75 -25.63 -0.91
N ILE A 205 -8.90 -24.37 -0.54
CA ILE A 205 -8.76 -23.21 -1.43
C ILE A 205 -7.34 -22.61 -1.38
N ILE A 206 -6.53 -22.95 -0.38
CA ILE A 206 -5.09 -22.58 -0.36
C ILE A 206 -4.39 -23.11 -1.62
N GLU A 207 -4.72 -24.33 -2.06
CA GLU A 207 -4.25 -24.94 -3.32
C GLU A 207 -4.75 -24.20 -4.59
N ASN A 208 -5.77 -23.34 -4.47
CA ASN A 208 -6.44 -22.62 -5.56
C ASN A 208 -6.30 -21.09 -5.46
N THR A 209 -5.27 -20.60 -4.75
CA THR A 209 -5.02 -19.17 -4.52
C THR A 209 -4.70 -18.39 -5.80
N GLN A 210 -4.04 -19.00 -6.80
CA GLN A 210 -3.78 -18.37 -8.10
C GLN A 210 -5.07 -18.05 -8.90
N PRO A 211 -6.06 -18.95 -9.00
CA PRO A 211 -7.39 -18.63 -9.52
C PRO A 211 -8.07 -17.45 -8.82
N ILE A 212 -7.93 -17.33 -7.49
CA ILE A 212 -8.48 -16.21 -6.71
C ILE A 212 -7.77 -14.91 -7.07
N PHE A 213 -6.44 -14.89 -7.08
CA PHE A 213 -5.65 -13.71 -7.46
C PHE A 213 -6.05 -13.20 -8.85
N SER A 214 -6.16 -14.10 -9.83
CA SER A 214 -6.56 -13.76 -11.20
C SER A 214 -8.00 -13.21 -11.27
N SER A 215 -8.91 -13.79 -10.49
CA SER A 215 -10.31 -13.34 -10.40
C SER A 215 -10.43 -11.98 -9.70
N ALA A 216 -9.61 -11.75 -8.67
CA ALA A 216 -9.56 -10.49 -7.95
C ALA A 216 -9.03 -9.36 -8.85
N LEU A 217 -7.97 -9.61 -9.64
CA LEU A 217 -7.49 -8.65 -10.64
C LEU A 217 -8.51 -8.38 -11.74
N TYR A 218 -9.23 -9.41 -12.20
CA TYR A 218 -10.32 -9.23 -13.16
C TYR A 218 -11.43 -8.32 -12.60
N ASN A 219 -11.85 -8.57 -11.36
CA ASN A 219 -12.81 -7.71 -10.67
C ASN A 219 -12.27 -6.28 -10.49
N LEU A 220 -10.99 -6.14 -10.14
CA LEU A 220 -10.36 -4.84 -9.94
C LEU A 220 -10.31 -4.02 -11.24
N VAL A 221 -9.92 -4.62 -12.38
CA VAL A 221 -9.94 -3.95 -13.70
C VAL A 221 -11.32 -3.42 -14.04
N ASN A 222 -12.36 -4.23 -13.82
CA ASN A 222 -13.73 -3.86 -14.20
C ASN A 222 -14.34 -2.79 -13.28
N ASN A 223 -13.81 -2.62 -12.07
CA ASN A 223 -14.29 -1.63 -11.11
C ASN A 223 -13.30 -0.47 -10.89
N ALA A 224 -12.13 -0.47 -11.54
CA ALA A 224 -11.06 0.48 -11.28
C ALA A 224 -11.54 1.94 -11.40
N SER A 225 -12.31 2.27 -12.44
CA SER A 225 -12.83 3.63 -12.63
C SER A 225 -13.85 4.03 -11.56
N PHE A 226 -14.71 3.10 -11.12
CA PHE A 226 -15.65 3.33 -10.02
C PHE A 226 -14.93 3.54 -8.69
N LEU A 227 -13.85 2.79 -8.46
CA LEU A 227 -13.01 2.87 -7.27
C LEU A 227 -12.00 4.03 -7.31
N GLY A 228 -12.00 4.85 -8.37
CA GLY A 228 -11.06 5.96 -8.53
C GLY A 228 -9.60 5.54 -8.70
N LEU A 229 -9.33 4.30 -9.14
CA LEU A 229 -7.99 3.75 -9.33
C LEU A 229 -7.43 4.09 -10.72
N ASP A 230 -6.10 4.07 -10.85
CA ASP A 230 -5.43 4.19 -12.14
C ASP A 230 -5.73 2.98 -13.04
N TYR A 231 -6.76 3.14 -13.88
CA TYR A 231 -7.20 2.09 -14.80
C TYR A 231 -6.07 1.58 -15.69
N LYS A 232 -5.17 2.46 -16.16
CA LYS A 232 -4.06 2.05 -17.05
C LYS A 232 -3.09 1.15 -16.29
N MET A 233 -2.72 1.52 -15.07
CA MET A 233 -1.85 0.71 -14.22
C MET A 233 -2.50 -0.61 -13.84
N VAL A 234 -3.77 -0.60 -13.42
CA VAL A 234 -4.54 -1.83 -13.11
C VAL A 234 -4.60 -2.75 -14.34
N ARG A 235 -4.80 -2.18 -15.53
CA ARG A 235 -4.86 -2.93 -16.78
C ARG A 235 -3.53 -3.60 -17.11
N VAL A 236 -2.41 -2.89 -16.97
CA VAL A 236 -1.07 -3.47 -17.19
C VAL A 236 -0.83 -4.64 -16.23
N ILE A 237 -1.13 -4.47 -14.94
CA ILE A 237 -0.98 -5.53 -13.92
C ILE A 237 -1.84 -6.74 -14.29
N TYR A 238 -3.09 -6.53 -14.70
CA TYR A 238 -3.98 -7.61 -15.13
C TYR A 238 -3.47 -8.35 -16.36
N ASP A 239 -3.06 -7.62 -17.41
CA ASP A 239 -2.56 -8.25 -18.64
C ASP A 239 -1.31 -9.09 -18.37
N LYS A 240 -0.44 -8.63 -17.45
CA LYS A 240 0.76 -9.35 -17.00
C LYS A 240 0.46 -10.54 -16.09
N ALA A 241 -0.56 -10.46 -15.25
CA ALA A 241 -1.03 -11.63 -14.50
C ALA A 241 -1.63 -12.69 -15.43
N LYS A 242 -2.36 -12.27 -16.47
CA LYS A 242 -2.98 -13.18 -17.46
C LYS A 242 -1.92 -13.95 -18.27
N THR A 243 -0.77 -13.35 -18.55
CA THR A 243 0.35 -14.02 -19.23
C THR A 243 1.20 -14.88 -18.29
N GLY A 244 0.93 -14.85 -16.98
CA GLY A 244 1.67 -15.59 -15.96
C GLY A 244 2.99 -14.95 -15.55
N GLU A 245 3.20 -13.66 -15.88
CA GLU A 245 4.35 -12.89 -15.38
C GLU A 245 4.16 -12.49 -13.91
N ILE A 246 2.91 -12.44 -13.43
CA ILE A 246 2.57 -12.32 -12.01
C ILE A 246 1.84 -13.59 -11.55
N LYS A 247 2.40 -14.26 -10.54
CA LYS A 247 1.89 -15.49 -9.96
C LYS A 247 1.90 -15.41 -8.43
N TRP A 248 0.80 -15.82 -7.84
CA TRP A 248 0.72 -16.20 -6.44
C TRP A 248 1.60 -17.43 -6.20
N LYS A 249 2.40 -17.40 -5.14
CA LYS A 249 3.23 -18.54 -4.73
C LYS A 249 2.35 -19.48 -3.89
N ASN A 250 2.38 -20.78 -4.21
CA ASN A 250 1.62 -21.78 -3.46
C ASN A 250 2.17 -21.96 -2.05
#